data_AF-X1L9Q7-F1
#
_entry.id   AF-X1L9Q7-F1
#
_cell.length_a   1.000
_cell.length_b   1.000
_cell.length_c   1.000
_cell.angle_alpha   90.00
_cell.angle_beta   90.00
_cell.angle_gamma   90.00
#
_symmetry.space_group_name_H-M   'P 1'
#
loop_
_entity.id
_entity.type
_entity.pdbx_description
1 polymer ?
#
loop_
_entity_poly.entity_id
_entity_poly.type
_entity_poly.pdbx_seq_one_letter_code
_entity_poly.pdbx_strand_id
1 'polypeptide(L)'
;MRVVGIDPGTYSFDLFGMEDNKKVIVDETIRSEDVLQNPYILVEKLEGLATLDIIIGPSGWGIPLKSIKDMTEGDIGRMIPLDTKVAVNEGIKNVLLEMKRREMPVLFTPGVVHLNTVPSYRKWNKFDMGTADKVCCVALGIKDQSE
;
A
#
# COMPACT_ATOMS: atom_id res chain seq x y z
N MET A 1 -6.21 -18.37 2.79
CA MET A 1 -5.40 -17.16 2.56
C MET A 1 -6.17 -15.94 3.04
N ARG A 2 -5.67 -15.24 4.04
CA ARG A 2 -6.23 -14.03 4.64
C ARG A 2 -5.36 -12.85 4.23
N VAL A 3 -5.94 -11.91 3.51
CA VAL A 3 -5.21 -10.75 2.95
C VAL A 3 -5.90 -9.46 3.31
N VAL A 4 -5.13 -8.40 3.51
CA VAL A 4 -5.63 -7.02 3.69
C VAL A 4 -4.88 -6.09 2.75
N GLY A 5 -5.60 -5.23 2.03
CA GLY A 5 -5.05 -4.08 1.32
C GLY A 5 -5.28 -2.80 2.11
N ILE A 6 -4.31 -1.89 2.02
CA ILE A 6 -4.36 -0.58 2.64
C ILE A 6 -4.21 0.47 1.53
N ASP A 7 -5.24 1.28 1.34
CA ASP A 7 -5.23 2.39 0.39
C ASP A 7 -5.09 3.73 1.15
N PRO A 8 -3.92 4.37 1.10
CA PRO A 8 -3.72 5.66 1.76
C PRO A 8 -4.19 6.81 0.87
N GLY A 9 -5.19 7.53 1.34
CA GLY A 9 -5.69 8.78 0.76
C GLY A 9 -5.29 10.02 1.57
N THR A 10 -5.54 11.19 0.97
CA THR A 10 -5.32 12.49 1.65
C THR A 10 -6.16 12.64 2.92
N TYR A 11 -7.35 12.03 2.96
CA TYR A 11 -8.31 12.19 4.06
C TYR A 11 -8.54 10.91 4.87
N SER A 12 -8.33 9.75 4.25
CA SER A 12 -8.55 8.44 4.85
C SER A 12 -7.45 7.45 4.55
N PHE A 13 -7.34 6.43 5.40
CA PHE A 13 -6.73 5.14 5.10
C PHE A 13 -7.86 4.13 5.04
N ASP A 14 -8.03 3.51 3.89
CA ASP A 14 -9.08 2.52 3.66
C ASP A 14 -8.48 1.12 3.76
N LEU A 15 -9.08 0.27 4.59
CA LEU A 15 -8.68 -1.10 4.82
C LEU A 15 -9.74 -2.02 4.24
N PHE A 16 -9.33 -2.88 3.33
CA PHE A 16 -10.19 -3.92 2.80
C PHE A 16 -9.47 -5.27 2.87
N GLY A 17 -10.13 -6.27 3.44
CA GLY A 17 -9.52 -7.58 3.60
C GLY A 17 -10.49 -8.72 3.38
N MET A 18 -9.95 -9.82 2.88
CA MET A 18 -10.70 -11.02 2.54
C MET A 18 -9.99 -12.29 3.00
N GLU A 19 -10.80 -13.31 3.28
CA GLU A 19 -10.39 -14.69 3.50
C GLU A 19 -10.86 -15.54 2.32
N ASP A 20 -9.91 -16.22 1.68
CA ASP A 20 -10.11 -17.17 0.58
C ASP A 20 -10.95 -16.63 -0.60
N ASN A 21 -10.83 -15.33 -0.89
CA ASN A 21 -11.64 -14.61 -1.89
C ASN A 21 -13.17 -14.77 -1.69
N LYS A 22 -13.63 -15.11 -0.49
CA LYS A 22 -15.04 -15.43 -0.22
C LYS A 22 -15.65 -14.60 0.90
N LYS A 23 -14.88 -14.35 1.96
CA LYS A 23 -15.39 -13.70 3.17
C LYS A 23 -14.64 -12.41 3.43
N VAL A 24 -15.36 -11.29 3.52
CA VAL A 24 -14.80 -10.02 3.99
C VAL A 24 -14.45 -10.15 5.47
N ILE A 25 -13.21 -9.79 5.84
CA ILE A 25 -12.71 -9.81 7.22
C ILE A 25 -12.48 -8.40 7.79
N VAL A 26 -12.36 -7.39 6.94
CA VAL A 26 -12.32 -5.96 7.30
C VAL A 26 -12.77 -5.14 6.08
N ASP A 27 -13.55 -4.11 6.33
CA ASP A 27 -13.96 -3.08 5.38
C ASP A 27 -14.20 -1.81 6.19
N GLU A 28 -13.12 -1.04 6.40
CA GLU A 28 -13.13 0.08 7.34
C GLU A 28 -12.28 1.25 6.83
N THR A 29 -12.70 2.45 7.22
CA THR A 29 -12.03 3.71 6.91
C THR A 29 -11.51 4.35 8.19
N ILE A 30 -10.24 4.74 8.23
CA ILE A 30 -9.62 5.50 9.32
C ILE A 30 -9.24 6.87 8.79
N ARG A 31 -9.45 7.96 9.54
CA ARG A 31 -9.03 9.30 9.07
C ARG A 31 -7.52 9.40 9.04
N SER A 32 -6.96 10.03 8.00
CA SER A 32 -5.52 10.25 7.89
C SER A 32 -4.96 11.12 9.02
N GLU A 33 -5.77 12.02 9.56
CA GLU A 33 -5.42 12.83 10.74
C GLU A 33 -5.22 11.97 12.01
N ASP A 34 -6.07 10.94 12.20
CA ASP A 34 -5.97 10.05 13.36
C ASP A 34 -4.72 9.16 13.24
N VAL A 35 -4.43 8.66 12.04
CA VAL A 35 -3.21 7.88 11.74
C VAL A 35 -1.96 8.72 11.91
N LEU A 36 -1.99 10.01 11.56
CA LEU A 36 -0.88 10.93 11.78
C LEU A 36 -0.61 11.14 13.27
N GLN A 37 -1.66 11.41 14.05
CA GLN A 37 -1.55 11.63 15.50
C GLN A 37 -1.11 10.36 16.22
N ASN A 38 -1.60 9.20 15.78
CA ASN A 38 -1.32 7.92 16.38
C ASN A 38 -1.24 6.80 15.31
N PRO A 39 -0.04 6.49 14.78
CA PRO A 39 0.12 5.43 13.78
C PRO A 39 -0.21 4.03 14.31
N TYR A 40 -0.22 3.84 15.64
CA TYR A 40 -0.57 2.56 16.25
C TYR A 40 -2.02 2.17 16.01
N ILE A 41 -2.94 3.13 15.79
CA ILE A 41 -4.36 2.82 15.53
C ILE A 41 -4.51 1.86 14.34
N LEU A 42 -3.76 2.10 13.26
CA LEU A 42 -3.80 1.27 12.08
C LEU A 42 -3.14 -0.10 12.33
N VAL A 43 -1.98 -0.09 12.98
CA VAL A 43 -1.19 -1.32 13.24
C VAL A 43 -1.91 -2.25 14.22
N GLU A 44 -2.44 -1.72 15.31
CA GLU A 44 -3.21 -2.47 16.30
C GLU A 44 -4.51 -3.02 15.71
N LYS A 45 -5.15 -2.28 14.79
CA LYS A 45 -6.32 -2.79 14.07
C LYS A 45 -5.96 -4.01 13.23
N LEU A 46 -4.83 -3.96 12.52
CA LEU A 46 -4.35 -5.08 11.71
C LEU A 46 -3.94 -6.29 12.57
N GLU A 47 -3.35 -6.06 13.75
CA GLU A 47 -3.04 -7.13 14.72
C GLU A 47 -4.29 -7.73 15.38
N GLY A 48 -5.33 -6.91 15.56
CA GLY A 48 -6.63 -7.37 16.04
C GLY A 48 -7.33 -8.32 15.07
N LEU A 49 -6.93 -8.32 13.79
CA LEU A 49 -7.34 -9.34 12.84
C LEU A 49 -6.58 -10.64 13.14
N ALA A 50 -7.29 -11.77 13.18
CA ALA A 50 -6.62 -13.07 13.23
C ALA A 50 -5.61 -13.21 12.08
N THR A 51 -4.54 -13.98 12.33
CA THR A 51 -3.30 -14.07 11.53
C THR A 51 -3.51 -13.81 10.04
N LEU A 52 -2.88 -12.76 9.54
CA LEU A 52 -2.88 -12.39 8.13
C LEU A 52 -1.71 -13.07 7.43
N ASP A 53 -1.95 -13.59 6.23
CA ASP A 53 -0.90 -14.18 5.40
C ASP A 53 -0.11 -13.09 4.65
N ILE A 54 -0.82 -12.06 4.17
CA ILE A 54 -0.26 -10.95 3.38
C ILE A 54 -0.99 -9.65 3.71
N ILE A 55 -0.23 -8.57 3.83
CA ILE A 55 -0.75 -7.19 3.84
C ILE A 55 -0.19 -6.48 2.60
N ILE A 56 -1.06 -5.96 1.73
CA ILE A 56 -0.65 -5.03 0.68
C ILE A 56 -0.53 -3.66 1.34
N GLY A 57 0.71 -3.26 1.59
CA GLY A 57 1.03 -2.02 2.28
C GLY A 57 0.80 -0.80 1.41
N PRO A 58 0.71 0.39 2.04
CA PRO A 58 0.56 1.65 1.33
C PRO A 58 1.78 1.87 0.42
N SER A 59 1.59 1.62 -0.87
CA SER A 59 2.67 1.68 -1.87
C SER A 59 2.76 3.05 -2.54
N GLY A 60 1.77 3.92 -2.32
CA GLY A 60 1.68 5.26 -2.92
C GLY A 60 1.85 5.21 -4.44
N TRP A 61 2.93 5.82 -4.94
CA TRP A 61 3.24 5.86 -6.38
C TRP A 61 3.74 4.51 -6.93
N GLY A 62 3.95 3.55 -6.03
CA GLY A 62 4.36 2.19 -6.29
C GLY A 62 5.87 2.03 -6.29
N ILE A 63 6.31 0.81 -6.02
CA ILE A 63 7.69 0.34 -6.15
C ILE A 63 7.69 -1.07 -6.76
N PRO A 64 8.82 -1.58 -7.29
CA PRO A 64 8.88 -2.98 -7.68
C PRO A 64 8.45 -3.88 -6.52
N LEU A 65 7.80 -5.02 -6.85
CA LEU A 65 7.31 -5.98 -5.86
C LEU A 65 8.41 -6.29 -4.83
N LYS A 66 8.14 -5.96 -3.57
CA LYS A 66 9.15 -5.98 -2.50
C LYS A 66 8.50 -6.26 -1.15
N SER A 67 9.19 -7.04 -0.31
CA SER A 67 8.79 -7.23 1.09
C SER A 67 9.23 -6.06 1.96
N ILE A 68 8.43 -5.74 2.97
CA ILE A 68 8.78 -4.71 3.96
C ILE A 68 10.09 -5.00 4.71
N LYS A 69 10.47 -6.28 4.83
CA LYS A 69 11.74 -6.70 5.43
C LYS A 69 12.93 -6.06 4.70
N ASP A 70 12.83 -5.98 3.38
CA ASP A 70 13.86 -5.42 2.49
C ASP A 70 13.64 -3.94 2.15
N MET A 71 12.65 -3.28 2.78
CA MET A 71 12.37 -1.86 2.55
C MET A 71 13.53 -0.99 3.01
N THR A 72 13.98 -0.09 2.13
CA THR A 72 15.00 0.93 2.41
C THR A 72 14.38 2.32 2.53
N GLU A 73 15.10 3.29 3.09
CA GLU A 73 14.64 4.69 3.10
C GLU A 73 14.43 5.23 1.68
N GLY A 74 15.26 4.80 0.73
CA GLY A 74 15.13 5.16 -0.68
C GLY A 74 13.84 4.60 -1.32
N ASP A 75 13.27 3.52 -0.79
CA ASP A 75 11.97 3.02 -1.24
C ASP A 75 10.84 3.90 -0.71
N ILE A 76 10.90 4.33 0.55
CA ILE A 76 9.92 5.25 1.15
C ILE A 76 9.86 6.55 0.32
N GLY A 77 11.01 7.11 -0.05
CA GLY A 77 11.08 8.32 -0.89
C GLY A 77 10.59 8.13 -2.33
N ARG A 78 10.39 6.88 -2.80
CA ARG A 78 9.75 6.60 -4.10
C ARG A 78 8.25 6.38 -3.98
N MET A 79 7.78 5.83 -2.85
CA MET A 79 6.36 5.63 -2.60
C MET A 79 5.65 6.95 -2.28
N ILE A 80 6.36 7.90 -1.65
CA ILE A 80 5.80 9.13 -1.09
C ILE A 80 6.59 10.34 -1.61
N PRO A 81 5.95 11.44 -2.04
CA PRO A 81 6.65 12.68 -2.37
C PRO A 81 7.39 13.23 -1.14
N LEU A 82 8.71 13.42 -1.26
CA LEU A 82 9.54 13.94 -0.17
C LEU A 82 9.29 15.42 0.16
N ASP A 83 8.69 16.18 -0.77
CA ASP A 83 8.71 17.65 -0.76
C ASP A 83 7.37 18.32 -0.42
N THR A 84 6.41 17.56 0.10
CA THR A 84 5.14 18.13 0.52
C THR A 84 4.97 17.94 2.02
N LYS A 85 4.79 19.05 2.75
CA LYS A 85 4.34 19.11 4.17
C LYS A 85 2.90 18.60 4.30
N VAL A 86 2.59 17.49 3.66
CA VAL A 86 1.29 16.84 3.68
C VAL A 86 1.37 15.83 4.80
N ALA A 87 0.58 16.06 5.85
CA ALA A 87 0.41 15.18 7.01
C ALA A 87 0.39 13.68 6.65
N VAL A 88 -0.29 13.31 5.56
CA VAL A 88 -0.42 11.92 5.12
C VAL A 88 0.93 11.26 4.82
N ASN A 89 1.91 11.99 4.30
CA ASN A 89 3.23 11.44 3.94
C ASN A 89 4.00 10.99 5.18
N GLU A 90 3.95 11.78 6.26
CA GLU A 90 4.56 11.42 7.54
C GLU A 90 3.81 10.25 8.19
N GLY A 91 2.48 10.23 8.11
CA GLY A 91 1.65 9.13 8.57
C GLY A 91 2.01 7.80 7.90
N ILE A 92 2.07 7.76 6.57
CA ILE A 92 2.47 6.55 5.82
C ILE A 92 3.87 6.10 6.24
N LYS A 93 4.84 7.02 6.31
CA LYS A 93 6.21 6.68 6.72
C LYS A 93 6.24 6.02 8.10
N ASN A 94 5.57 6.61 9.10
CA ASN A 94 5.56 6.09 10.46
C ASN A 94 4.87 4.73 10.55
N VAL A 95 3.76 4.54 9.84
CA VAL A 95 3.08 3.25 9.71
C VAL A 95 4.02 2.20 9.14
N LEU A 96 4.71 2.48 8.04
CA LEU A 96 5.62 1.53 7.40
C LEU A 96 6.79 1.14 8.31
N LEU A 97 7.36 2.10 9.03
CA LEU A 97 8.43 1.83 9.98
C LEU A 97 7.94 0.94 11.13
N GLU A 98 6.73 1.19 11.63
CA GLU A 98 6.14 0.40 12.71
C GLU A 98 5.77 -1.02 12.25
N MET A 99 5.16 -1.17 11.07
CA MET A 99 4.90 -2.47 10.46
C MET A 99 6.18 -3.29 10.25
N LYS A 100 7.26 -2.62 9.81
CA LYS A 100 8.57 -3.26 9.65
C LYS A 100 9.12 -3.72 10.99
N ARG A 101 9.04 -2.88 12.03
CA ARG A 101 9.51 -3.18 13.39
C ARG A 101 8.78 -4.39 13.98
N ARG A 102 7.49 -4.56 13.68
CA ARG A 102 6.66 -5.69 14.12
C ARG A 102 6.73 -6.91 13.19
N GLU A 103 7.59 -6.88 12.18
CA GLU A 103 7.79 -7.96 11.22
C GLU A 103 6.50 -8.43 10.51
N MET A 104 5.57 -7.50 10.28
CA MET A 104 4.29 -7.80 9.64
C MET A 104 4.51 -8.30 8.19
N PRO A 105 3.64 -9.17 7.66
CA PRO A 105 3.81 -9.78 6.33
C PRO A 105 3.41 -8.82 5.19
N VAL A 106 4.06 -7.66 5.13
CA VAL A 106 3.74 -6.60 4.18
C VAL A 106 4.49 -6.78 2.86
N LEU A 107 3.75 -6.67 1.75
CA LEU A 107 4.26 -6.57 0.38
C LEU A 107 3.85 -5.23 -0.24
N PHE A 108 4.75 -4.67 -1.05
CA PHE A 108 4.48 -3.48 -1.86
C PHE A 108 4.23 -3.86 -3.31
N THR A 109 3.39 -3.09 -3.99
CA THR A 109 2.97 -3.36 -5.37
C THR A 109 3.46 -2.28 -6.35
N PRO A 110 3.64 -2.65 -7.63
CA PRO A 110 4.12 -1.73 -8.65
C PRO A 110 3.03 -0.76 -9.13
N GLY A 111 3.42 0.51 -9.31
CA GLY A 111 2.75 1.44 -10.21
C GLY A 111 3.14 1.22 -11.68
N VAL A 112 2.45 1.90 -12.58
CA VAL A 112 2.60 1.77 -14.06
C VAL A 112 4.04 2.02 -14.51
N VAL A 113 4.74 2.95 -13.86
CA VAL A 113 6.15 3.26 -14.18
C VAL A 113 7.08 2.06 -14.01
N HIS A 114 6.71 1.08 -13.18
CA HIS A 114 7.50 -0.14 -12.93
C HIS A 114 7.15 -1.29 -13.89
N LEU A 115 6.13 -1.16 -14.73
CA LEU A 115 5.73 -2.23 -15.64
C LEU A 115 6.70 -2.36 -16.83
N ASN A 116 7.19 -3.56 -17.10
CA ASN A 116 8.12 -3.82 -18.21
C ASN A 116 7.50 -3.60 -19.60
N THR A 117 6.17 -3.63 -19.69
CA THR A 117 5.41 -3.35 -20.91
C THR A 117 5.41 -1.87 -21.29
N VAL A 118 5.75 -0.97 -20.36
CA VAL A 118 5.94 0.45 -20.64
C VAL A 118 7.39 0.67 -21.08
N PRO A 119 7.65 1.15 -22.31
CA PRO A 119 9.01 1.40 -22.78
C PRO A 119 9.76 2.46 -21.95
N SER A 120 11.06 2.28 -21.75
CA SER A 120 11.89 3.17 -20.90
C SER A 120 11.84 4.64 -21.32
N TYR A 121 11.79 4.93 -22.62
CA TYR A 121 11.70 6.31 -23.11
C TYR A 121 10.39 7.01 -22.74
N ARG A 122 9.31 6.27 -22.46
CA ARG A 122 8.03 6.82 -21.98
C ARG A 122 8.03 7.10 -20.48
N LYS A 123 8.93 6.47 -19.73
CA LYS A 123 9.12 6.63 -18.28
C LYS A 123 10.04 7.81 -17.94
N TRP A 124 10.78 8.31 -18.93
CA TRP A 124 11.76 9.38 -18.72
C TRP A 124 11.09 10.62 -18.10
N ASN A 125 11.68 11.14 -17.01
CA ASN A 125 11.16 12.26 -16.22
C ASN A 125 9.70 12.08 -15.73
N LYS A 126 9.22 10.84 -15.60
CA LYS A 126 7.92 10.54 -15.00
C LYS A 126 8.13 9.92 -13.64
N PHE A 127 7.63 10.59 -12.61
CA PHE A 127 7.57 10.04 -11.26
C PHE A 127 6.30 9.18 -11.11
N ASP A 128 5.15 9.63 -11.66
CA ASP A 128 3.90 8.86 -11.75
C ASP A 128 3.49 8.60 -13.20
N MET A 129 2.91 7.43 -13.46
CA MET A 129 2.20 7.07 -14.69
C MET A 129 0.88 6.32 -14.42
N GLY A 130 0.48 6.24 -13.15
CA GLY A 130 -0.55 5.38 -12.61
C GLY A 130 -0.01 4.69 -11.34
N THR A 131 -0.64 5.00 -10.21
CA THR A 131 -0.31 4.49 -8.88
C THR A 131 -0.64 3.00 -8.73
N ALA A 132 -0.18 2.39 -7.63
CA ALA A 132 -0.23 0.95 -7.45
C ALA A 132 -1.66 0.38 -7.36
N ASP A 133 -2.58 1.10 -6.73
CA ASP A 133 -4.02 0.84 -6.69
C ASP A 133 -4.62 0.71 -8.11
N LYS A 134 -4.27 1.64 -9.02
CA LYS A 134 -4.76 1.60 -10.41
C LYS A 134 -4.28 0.33 -11.14
N VAL A 135 -3.03 -0.08 -10.91
CA VAL A 135 -2.49 -1.33 -11.47
C VAL A 135 -3.25 -2.54 -10.90
N CYS A 136 -3.52 -2.56 -9.60
CA CYS A 136 -4.32 -3.60 -8.96
C CYS A 136 -5.75 -3.69 -9.52
N CYS A 137 -6.43 -2.54 -9.72
CA CYS A 137 -7.76 -2.50 -10.30
C CYS A 137 -7.79 -3.09 -11.73
N VAL A 138 -6.80 -2.75 -12.56
CA VAL A 138 -6.70 -3.31 -13.92
C VAL A 138 -6.46 -4.82 -13.88
N ALA A 139 -5.56 -5.30 -13.01
CA ALA A 139 -5.32 -6.73 -12.85
C ALA A 139 -6.57 -7.48 -12.38
N LEU A 140 -7.33 -6.90 -11.44
CA LEU A 140 -8.60 -7.44 -10.98
C LEU A 140 -9.63 -7.49 -12.10
N GLY A 141 -9.77 -6.41 -12.88
CA GLY A 141 -10.70 -6.37 -14.02
C GLY A 141 -10.34 -7.39 -15.10
N ILE A 142 -9.05 -7.59 -15.41
CA ILE A 142 -8.62 -8.64 -16.34
C ILE A 142 -9.01 -10.02 -15.81
N LYS A 143 -8.76 -10.29 -14.53
CA LYS A 143 -9.12 -11.57 -13.90
C LYS A 143 -10.62 -11.81 -13.99
N ASP A 144 -11.43 -10.83 -13.57
CA ASP A 144 -12.89 -10.89 -13.57
C ASP A 144 -13.47 -11.16 -14.97
N GLN A 145 -12.87 -10.59 -16.02
CA GLN A 145 -13.32 -10.80 -17.41
C GLN A 145 -12.76 -12.08 -18.06
N SER A 146 -11.84 -12.78 -17.39
CA SER A 146 -11.20 -14.00 -17.90
C SER A 146 -11.76 -15.30 -17.29
N GLU A 147 -12.55 -15.18 -16.23
CA GLU A 147 -13.29 -16.26 -15.57
C GLU A 147 -14.69 -16.43 -16.19
#